data_AF-A0A532E717-F1
#
_entry.id   AF-A0A532E717-F1
#
_cell.length_a   1.000
_cell.length_b   1.000
_cell.length_c   1.000
_cell.angle_alpha   90.00
_cell.angle_beta   90.00
_cell.angle_gamma   90.00
#
_symmetry.space_group_name_H-M   'P 1'
#
loop_
_entity.id
_entity.type
_entity.pdbx_description
1 polymer ?
#
loop_
_entity_poly.entity_id
_entity_poly.type
_entity_poly.pdbx_seq_one_letter_code
_entity_poly.pdbx_strand_id
1 'polypeptide(L)'
;MDVPESAGGYSSEARTQLGRLERLNAAAGAYYQRMLLDNTAGAPARAYLDGRGIQHNTMAQFQIGYALPEWDGLTKAMLKEGFAPADLVAAGLSIPRDQSGQQKAAVSGHYDRFRARVMFPIMDLRKRVVAFGGRILGEGMPKYLNSPETPLFKKGQTLFALEAAREAAGQQHTLIIVEGYFDAVALHQAGIRHVAATLGTALTAEHITVIRRFASNVVLLFDPDQAGVRAALRTLDLFVNSGLSVKVVSLPEGDDPDTYVRKYGAEGFTALHEAAPSLLDFAVEHSLRTAESGTVEDRIRAVDAVLRILQKSAHPIEREERIRLVAERLGLSQQRLIDRYPTLASEETRRPSSRPTALPAAAASKPKGNPEERDLAHLLVQGSLSAEDLRKLSPDAFSAPAYRRLIECAMQHLEQDGRVSVRGLLDALINDENCGSLVSELSMLEQHYDDVPAHIAGCLETLERRGRERTMGALIQELKAAERERREADVHRLNGLINEMRIRKAGVMPAALTSAVKE
;
A
#
# COMPACT_ATOMS: atom_id res chain seq x y z
N MET A 1 -34.62 -16.21 -8.37
CA MET A 1 -34.87 -15.22 -7.31
C MET A 1 -34.10 -13.98 -7.68
N ASP A 2 -34.82 -12.91 -8.00
CA ASP A 2 -34.25 -11.62 -8.35
C ASP A 2 -33.44 -11.04 -7.19
N VAL A 3 -32.18 -10.74 -7.46
CA VAL A 3 -31.29 -10.04 -6.54
C VAL A 3 -31.62 -8.54 -6.63
N PRO A 4 -31.85 -7.81 -5.52
CA PRO A 4 -32.23 -6.41 -5.60
C PRO A 4 -31.06 -5.57 -6.11
N GLU A 5 -31.29 -4.80 -7.17
CA GLU A 5 -30.39 -3.74 -7.61
C GLU A 5 -30.24 -2.70 -6.48
N SER A 6 -29.03 -2.57 -5.94
CA SER A 6 -28.64 -1.35 -5.22
C SER A 6 -28.41 -0.24 -6.26
N ALA A 7 -29.51 0.31 -6.78
CA ALA A 7 -29.50 1.44 -7.70
C ALA A 7 -29.16 2.74 -6.94
N GLY A 8 -27.86 2.95 -6.69
CA GLY A 8 -27.33 4.27 -6.41
C GLY A 8 -27.45 5.13 -7.68
N GLY A 9 -28.25 6.19 -7.61
CA GLY A 9 -28.56 7.07 -8.73
C GLY A 9 -27.34 7.87 -9.20
N TYR A 10 -26.55 7.32 -10.11
CA TYR A 10 -25.58 8.09 -10.88
C TYR A 10 -26.30 9.05 -11.82
N SER A 11 -25.81 10.29 -11.92
CA SER A 11 -26.28 11.26 -12.93
C SER A 11 -26.11 10.69 -14.34
N SER A 12 -26.90 11.18 -15.30
CA SER A 12 -26.81 10.78 -16.72
C SER A 12 -25.36 10.92 -17.26
N GLU A 13 -24.68 11.98 -16.85
CA GLU A 13 -23.28 12.24 -17.19
C GLU A 13 -22.31 11.22 -16.59
N ALA A 14 -22.48 10.85 -15.31
CA ALA A 14 -21.65 9.84 -14.65
C ALA A 14 -21.82 8.46 -15.30
N ARG A 15 -23.05 8.07 -15.67
CA ARG A 15 -23.30 6.83 -16.42
C ARG A 15 -22.63 6.84 -17.79
N THR A 16 -22.69 7.97 -18.49
CA THR A 16 -22.04 8.14 -19.79
C THR A 16 -20.52 8.06 -19.66
N GLN A 17 -19.94 8.64 -18.60
CA GLN A 17 -18.52 8.53 -18.30
C GLN A 17 -18.09 7.10 -18.00
N LEU A 18 -18.81 6.38 -17.12
CA LEU A 18 -18.52 4.99 -16.80
C LEU A 18 -18.52 4.12 -18.07
N GLY A 19 -19.52 4.29 -18.95
CA GLY A 19 -19.57 3.59 -20.24
C GLY A 19 -18.38 3.89 -21.16
N ARG A 20 -17.83 5.11 -21.13
CA ARG A 20 -16.59 5.43 -21.88
C ARG A 20 -15.37 4.73 -21.28
N LEU A 21 -15.23 4.75 -19.95
CA LEU A 21 -14.11 4.09 -19.26
C LEU A 21 -14.15 2.57 -19.46
N GLU A 22 -15.34 1.96 -19.48
CA GLU A 22 -15.50 0.53 -19.75
C GLU A 22 -15.02 0.16 -21.16
N ARG A 23 -15.40 0.93 -22.17
CA ARG A 23 -14.92 0.74 -23.55
C ARG A 23 -13.42 0.96 -23.66
N LEU A 24 -12.88 1.96 -22.97
CA LEU A 24 -11.45 2.26 -22.95
C LEU A 24 -10.64 1.10 -22.33
N ASN A 25 -11.06 0.58 -21.18
CA ASN A 25 -10.40 -0.56 -20.56
C ASN A 25 -10.47 -1.81 -21.44
N ALA A 26 -11.60 -2.07 -22.09
CA ALA A 26 -11.71 -3.18 -23.03
C ALA A 26 -10.75 -3.02 -24.22
N ALA A 27 -10.67 -1.82 -24.81
CA ALA A 27 -9.74 -1.50 -25.90
C ALA A 27 -8.27 -1.63 -25.46
N ALA A 28 -7.93 -1.14 -24.26
CA ALA A 28 -6.60 -1.27 -23.68
C ALA A 28 -6.21 -2.74 -23.44
N GLY A 29 -7.14 -3.56 -22.93
CA GLY A 29 -6.93 -4.99 -22.76
C GLY A 29 -6.63 -5.70 -24.09
N ALA A 30 -7.44 -5.43 -25.12
CA ALA A 30 -7.22 -5.95 -26.47
C ALA A 30 -5.89 -5.47 -27.07
N TYR A 31 -5.52 -4.20 -26.84
CA TYR A 31 -4.23 -3.66 -27.25
C TYR A 31 -3.07 -4.44 -26.62
N TYR A 32 -3.07 -4.62 -25.30
CA TYR A 32 -2.01 -5.36 -24.61
C TYR A 32 -1.94 -6.82 -25.04
N GLN A 33 -3.09 -7.48 -25.22
CA GLN A 33 -3.12 -8.86 -25.69
C GLN A 33 -2.52 -8.99 -27.09
N ARG A 34 -2.87 -8.09 -28.02
CA ARG A 34 -2.27 -8.01 -29.36
C ARG A 34 -0.76 -7.75 -29.31
N MET A 35 -0.29 -6.90 -28.39
CA MET A 35 1.15 -6.67 -28.20
C MET A 35 1.88 -7.91 -27.69
N LEU A 36 1.23 -8.75 -26.87
CA LEU A 36 1.80 -10.01 -26.42
C LEU A 36 1.82 -11.07 -27.52
N LEU A 37 0.73 -11.22 -28.28
CA LEU A 37 0.55 -12.34 -29.21
C LEU A 37 1.17 -12.08 -30.59
N ASP A 38 0.89 -10.92 -31.17
CA ASP A 38 1.13 -10.66 -32.60
C ASP A 38 2.37 -9.81 -32.85
N ASN A 39 2.76 -8.99 -31.87
CA ASN A 39 3.92 -8.10 -32.03
C ASN A 39 5.24 -8.85 -31.78
N THR A 40 6.23 -8.61 -32.64
CA THR A 40 7.59 -9.16 -32.49
C THR A 40 8.24 -8.67 -31.19
N ALA A 41 7.97 -7.44 -30.76
CA ALA A 41 8.43 -6.87 -29.50
C ALA A 41 7.83 -7.56 -28.26
N GLY A 42 6.78 -8.38 -28.42
CA GLY A 42 6.22 -9.22 -27.35
C GLY A 42 7.03 -10.49 -27.06
N ALA A 43 8.04 -10.82 -27.87
CA ALA A 43 8.81 -12.06 -27.72
C ALA A 43 9.43 -12.26 -26.31
N PRO A 44 10.01 -11.24 -25.65
CA PRO A 44 10.55 -11.41 -24.30
C PRO A 44 9.47 -11.77 -23.27
N ALA A 45 8.26 -11.21 -23.42
CA ALA A 45 7.14 -11.51 -22.54
C ALA A 45 6.61 -12.92 -22.73
N ARG A 46 6.53 -13.40 -23.98
CA ARG A 46 6.18 -14.79 -24.28
C ARG A 46 7.20 -15.75 -23.69
N ALA A 47 8.50 -15.53 -23.93
CA ALA A 47 9.57 -16.35 -23.36
C ALA A 47 9.54 -16.38 -21.82
N TYR A 48 9.23 -15.25 -21.17
CA TYR A 48 9.07 -15.19 -19.73
C TYR A 48 7.87 -16.02 -19.23
N LEU A 49 6.72 -15.90 -19.90
CA LEU A 49 5.51 -16.66 -19.58
C LEU A 49 5.71 -18.17 -19.81
N ASP A 50 6.40 -18.54 -20.89
CA ASP A 50 6.77 -19.92 -21.20
C ASP A 50 7.71 -20.48 -20.14
N GLY A 51 8.71 -19.70 -19.70
CA GLY A 51 9.60 -20.06 -18.58
C GLY A 51 8.87 -20.21 -17.23
N ARG A 52 7.70 -19.58 -17.10
CA ARG A 52 6.77 -19.76 -15.97
C ARG A 52 5.78 -20.90 -16.18
N GLY A 53 5.82 -21.59 -17.33
CA GLY A 53 4.90 -22.68 -17.66
C GLY A 53 3.46 -22.22 -17.93
N ILE A 54 3.22 -20.94 -18.22
CA ILE A 54 1.88 -20.45 -18.55
C ILE A 54 1.56 -20.83 -19.99
N GLN A 55 0.51 -21.62 -20.17
CA GLN A 55 0.12 -22.14 -21.48
C GLN A 55 -0.65 -21.09 -22.30
N HIS A 56 -0.62 -21.22 -23.63
CA HIS A 56 -1.26 -20.27 -24.54
C HIS A 56 -2.79 -20.16 -24.34
N ASN A 57 -3.47 -21.28 -24.09
CA ASN A 57 -4.89 -21.30 -23.73
C ASN A 57 -5.18 -20.52 -22.44
N THR A 58 -4.31 -20.63 -21.43
CA THR A 58 -4.38 -19.89 -20.17
C THR A 58 -4.17 -18.40 -20.40
N MET A 59 -3.18 -18.02 -21.22
CA MET A 59 -2.98 -16.62 -21.61
C MET A 59 -4.22 -16.04 -22.27
N ALA A 60 -4.86 -16.80 -23.16
CA ALA A 60 -6.10 -16.40 -23.82
C ALA A 60 -7.28 -16.29 -22.84
N GLN A 61 -7.45 -17.28 -21.96
CA GLN A 61 -8.52 -17.33 -20.96
C GLN A 61 -8.47 -16.13 -20.01
N PHE A 62 -7.27 -15.80 -19.51
CA PHE A 62 -7.05 -14.66 -18.60
C PHE A 62 -6.79 -13.34 -19.33
N GLN A 63 -6.83 -13.33 -20.66
CA GLN A 63 -6.54 -12.16 -21.51
C GLN A 63 -5.19 -11.51 -21.16
N ILE A 64 -4.17 -12.33 -20.83
CA ILE A 64 -2.84 -11.84 -20.50
C ILE A 64 -2.29 -11.07 -21.69
N GLY A 65 -1.69 -9.92 -21.41
CA GLY A 65 -1.13 -9.03 -22.42
C GLY A 65 0.28 -8.54 -22.08
N TYR A 66 0.80 -7.64 -22.90
CA TYR A 66 2.11 -7.03 -22.68
C TYR A 66 2.07 -5.53 -22.97
N ALA A 67 2.53 -4.75 -22.00
CA ALA A 67 2.84 -3.34 -22.18
C ALA A 67 4.29 -3.22 -22.66
N LEU A 68 4.47 -2.72 -23.88
CA LEU A 68 5.78 -2.48 -24.47
C LEU A 68 6.62 -1.50 -23.61
N PRO A 69 7.96 -1.51 -23.72
CA PRO A 69 8.85 -0.56 -23.04
C PRO A 69 8.82 0.84 -23.70
N GLU A 70 7.63 1.35 -23.98
CA GLU A 70 7.40 2.65 -24.63
C GLU A 70 6.76 3.63 -23.66
N TRP A 71 7.05 4.93 -23.82
CA TRP A 71 6.52 5.96 -22.92
C TRP A 71 5.06 6.34 -23.18
N ASP A 72 4.55 6.16 -24.40
CA ASP A 72 3.23 6.63 -24.80
C ASP A 72 2.55 5.74 -25.86
N GLY A 73 2.94 4.46 -25.94
CA GLY A 73 2.44 3.50 -26.94
C GLY A 73 0.94 3.25 -26.84
N LEU A 74 0.45 2.91 -25.63
CA LEU A 74 -0.99 2.77 -25.38
C LEU A 74 -1.70 4.12 -25.57
N THR A 75 -1.14 5.20 -24.99
CA THR A 75 -1.75 6.53 -25.07
C THR A 75 -2.00 6.93 -26.53
N LYS A 76 -0.98 6.82 -27.39
CA LYS A 76 -1.12 7.11 -28.83
C LYS A 76 -2.16 6.22 -29.50
N ALA A 77 -2.18 4.92 -29.21
CA ALA A 77 -3.15 3.99 -29.78
C ALA A 77 -4.59 4.36 -29.41
N MET A 78 -4.86 4.63 -28.13
CA MET A 78 -6.20 4.98 -27.65
C MET A 78 -6.66 6.36 -28.13
N LEU A 79 -5.76 7.35 -28.22
CA LEU A 79 -6.09 8.65 -28.81
C LEU A 79 -6.48 8.52 -30.29
N LYS A 80 -5.80 7.65 -31.04
CA LYS A 80 -6.15 7.35 -32.45
C LYS A 80 -7.51 6.66 -32.57
N GLU A 81 -7.91 5.87 -31.58
CA GLU A 81 -9.24 5.25 -31.50
C GLU A 81 -10.34 6.22 -31.03
N GLY A 82 -10.00 7.48 -30.73
CA GLY A 82 -10.95 8.54 -30.40
C GLY A 82 -11.25 8.69 -28.91
N PHE A 83 -10.49 8.06 -28.03
CA PHE A 83 -10.62 8.26 -26.59
C PHE A 83 -10.00 9.60 -26.17
N ALA A 84 -10.61 10.29 -25.20
CA ALA A 84 -10.09 11.55 -24.69
C ALA A 84 -8.93 11.34 -23.70
N PRO A 85 -7.89 12.19 -23.69
CA PRO A 85 -6.79 12.09 -22.71
C PRO A 85 -7.26 12.02 -21.25
N ALA A 86 -8.31 12.77 -20.91
CA ALA A 86 -8.90 12.78 -19.58
C ALA A 86 -9.49 11.42 -19.18
N ASP A 87 -10.06 10.68 -20.13
CA ASP A 87 -10.60 9.34 -19.87
C ASP A 87 -9.46 8.34 -19.61
N LEU A 88 -8.30 8.47 -20.28
CA LEU A 88 -7.11 7.64 -19.99
C LEU A 88 -6.55 7.88 -18.58
N VAL A 89 -6.51 9.14 -18.14
CA VAL A 89 -6.10 9.47 -16.77
C VAL A 89 -7.12 8.95 -15.76
N ALA A 90 -8.42 9.13 -16.02
CA ALA A 90 -9.50 8.65 -15.14
C ALA A 90 -9.57 7.11 -15.04
N ALA A 91 -9.20 6.39 -16.11
CA ALA A 91 -9.05 4.93 -16.10
C ALA A 91 -7.74 4.47 -15.43
N GLY A 92 -6.85 5.39 -15.05
CA GLY A 92 -5.56 5.08 -14.46
C GLY A 92 -4.57 4.45 -15.45
N LEU A 93 -4.75 4.69 -16.76
CA LEU A 93 -3.91 4.13 -17.82
C LEU A 93 -2.77 5.08 -18.23
N SER A 94 -2.95 6.39 -18.04
CA SER A 94 -1.96 7.42 -18.35
C SER A 94 -1.74 8.38 -17.18
N ILE A 95 -0.55 8.96 -17.10
CA ILE A 95 -0.14 9.94 -16.10
C ILE A 95 0.17 11.27 -16.83
N PRO A 96 -0.39 12.41 -16.39
CA PRO A 96 -0.02 13.70 -16.96
C PRO A 96 1.43 14.07 -16.62
N ARG A 97 2.14 14.72 -17.54
CA ARG A 97 3.45 15.33 -17.27
C ARG A 97 3.26 16.66 -16.58
N ASP A 98 4.04 16.91 -15.54
CA ASP A 98 4.08 18.21 -14.89
C ASP A 98 4.79 19.23 -15.80
N GLN A 99 4.19 20.41 -16.01
CA GLN A 99 4.67 21.41 -16.97
C GLN A 99 5.91 22.19 -16.46
N SER A 100 6.40 21.86 -15.26
CA SER A 100 7.47 22.57 -14.56
C SER A 100 8.89 22.16 -14.98
N GLY A 101 9.05 21.02 -15.67
CA GLY A 101 10.34 20.48 -16.11
C GLY A 101 10.51 20.52 -17.63
N GLN A 102 11.50 21.26 -18.11
CA GLN A 102 11.85 21.34 -19.54
C GLN A 102 12.22 19.97 -20.12
N GLN A 103 11.32 19.36 -20.89
CA GLN A 103 11.69 18.48 -22.00
C GLN A 103 10.56 18.38 -23.02
N LYS A 104 10.66 19.26 -24.04
CA LYS A 104 9.85 19.24 -25.27
C LYS A 104 10.27 18.05 -26.14
N ALA A 105 9.66 16.88 -25.96
CA ALA A 105 9.87 15.76 -26.90
C ALA A 105 8.76 14.67 -26.92
N ALA A 106 7.56 14.90 -26.38
CA ALA A 106 6.44 13.96 -26.58
C ALA A 106 5.16 14.70 -26.97
N VAL A 107 4.44 14.13 -27.95
CA VAL A 107 3.30 14.73 -28.67
C VAL A 107 2.03 14.82 -27.82
N SER A 108 1.96 14.09 -26.71
CA SER A 108 0.89 14.22 -25.72
C SER A 108 1.52 14.59 -24.38
N GLY A 109 0.95 15.55 -23.66
CA GLY A 109 1.39 15.91 -22.29
C GLY A 109 1.16 14.82 -21.25
N HIS A 110 1.13 13.54 -21.65
CA HIS A 110 0.84 12.36 -20.85
C HIS A 110 1.83 11.23 -21.22
N TYR A 111 2.00 10.28 -20.32
CA TYR A 111 2.75 9.05 -20.56
C TYR A 111 2.02 7.84 -19.97
N ASP A 112 2.25 6.66 -20.53
CA ASP A 112 1.62 5.41 -20.14
C ASP A 112 2.02 5.03 -18.72
N ARG A 113 1.06 4.60 -17.90
CA ARG A 113 1.32 4.11 -16.55
C ARG A 113 2.09 2.79 -16.57
N PHE A 114 1.71 1.88 -17.46
CA PHE A 114 2.28 0.55 -17.56
C PHE A 114 3.26 0.49 -18.73
N ARG A 115 4.49 0.08 -18.44
CA ARG A 115 5.58 0.00 -19.41
C ARG A 115 6.46 -1.20 -19.09
N ALA A 116 6.91 -1.92 -20.11
CA ALA A 116 7.73 -3.13 -19.95
C ALA A 116 7.11 -4.17 -19.00
N ARG A 117 5.79 -4.38 -19.05
CA ARG A 117 5.07 -5.20 -18.05
C ARG A 117 4.21 -6.27 -18.71
N VAL A 118 4.25 -7.49 -18.18
CA VAL A 118 3.19 -8.48 -18.41
C VAL A 118 1.93 -7.98 -17.73
N MET A 119 0.85 -7.90 -18.49
CA MET A 119 -0.40 -7.28 -18.09
C MET A 119 -1.45 -8.33 -17.76
N PHE A 120 -2.09 -8.16 -16.62
CA PHE A 120 -3.19 -8.99 -16.11
C PHE A 120 -4.44 -8.12 -16.03
N PRO A 121 -5.41 -8.26 -16.94
CA PRO A 121 -6.69 -7.58 -16.83
C PRO A 121 -7.42 -8.01 -15.55
N ILE A 122 -7.93 -7.05 -14.81
CA ILE A 122 -8.76 -7.27 -13.62
C ILE A 122 -10.21 -7.07 -14.05
N MET A 123 -11.04 -8.08 -13.85
CA MET A 123 -12.42 -8.07 -14.31
C MET A 123 -13.41 -7.96 -13.15
N ASP A 124 -14.57 -7.37 -13.42
CA ASP A 124 -15.71 -7.47 -12.52
C ASP A 124 -16.48 -8.78 -12.72
N LEU A 125 -17.50 -9.01 -11.89
CA LEU A 125 -18.38 -10.18 -11.99
C LEU A 125 -19.17 -10.25 -13.31
N ARG A 126 -19.22 -9.18 -14.10
CA ARG A 126 -19.83 -9.18 -15.45
C ARG A 126 -18.80 -9.48 -16.54
N LYS A 127 -17.57 -9.86 -16.17
CA LYS A 127 -16.42 -10.12 -17.05
C LYS A 127 -16.00 -8.88 -17.85
N ARG A 128 -16.21 -7.68 -17.29
CA ARG A 128 -15.75 -6.42 -17.87
C ARG A 128 -14.41 -6.04 -17.27
N VAL A 129 -13.46 -5.61 -18.08
CA VAL A 129 -12.15 -5.14 -17.60
C VAL A 129 -12.33 -3.81 -16.86
N VAL A 130 -12.02 -3.79 -15.57
CA VAL A 130 -12.17 -2.61 -14.70
C VAL A 130 -10.83 -1.99 -14.32
N ALA A 131 -9.75 -2.77 -14.36
CA ALA A 131 -8.39 -2.34 -14.04
C ALA A 131 -7.34 -3.29 -14.61
N PHE A 132 -6.07 -3.01 -14.35
CA PHE A 132 -4.95 -3.85 -14.74
C PHE A 132 -3.95 -4.02 -13.59
N GLY A 133 -3.41 -5.24 -13.48
CA GLY A 133 -2.15 -5.54 -12.79
C GLY A 133 -1.02 -5.67 -13.80
N GLY A 134 0.21 -5.33 -13.41
CA GLY A 134 1.36 -5.34 -14.30
C GLY A 134 2.64 -5.80 -13.60
N ARG A 135 3.22 -6.92 -14.05
CA ARG A 135 4.53 -7.42 -13.59
C ARG A 135 5.64 -6.92 -14.51
N ILE A 136 6.63 -6.19 -13.97
CA ILE A 136 7.74 -5.69 -14.79
C ILE A 136 8.62 -6.84 -15.32
N LEU A 137 9.05 -6.72 -16.57
CA LEU A 137 10.07 -7.56 -17.20
C LEU A 137 11.38 -6.77 -17.26
N GLY A 138 12.45 -7.37 -16.75
CA GLY A 138 13.74 -6.70 -16.60
C GLY A 138 13.83 -5.87 -15.32
N GLU A 139 14.63 -4.81 -15.37
CA GLU A 139 14.92 -3.93 -14.24
C GLU A 139 13.86 -2.84 -14.07
N GLY A 140 13.64 -2.44 -12.81
CA GLY A 140 12.77 -1.34 -12.43
C GLY A 140 11.78 -1.71 -11.32
N MET A 141 11.30 -0.67 -10.64
CA MET A 141 10.39 -0.79 -9.50
C MET A 141 9.07 -0.06 -9.76
N PRO A 142 7.94 -0.50 -9.16
CA PRO A 142 7.80 -1.72 -8.34
C PRO A 142 7.68 -3.01 -9.18
N LYS A 143 8.00 -4.15 -8.55
CA LYS A 143 7.91 -5.51 -9.13
C LYS A 143 6.53 -5.77 -9.74
N TYR A 144 5.47 -5.46 -8.99
CA TYR A 144 4.08 -5.46 -9.41
C TYR A 144 3.50 -4.05 -9.28
N LEU A 145 2.72 -3.63 -10.27
CA LEU A 145 2.02 -2.37 -10.27
C LEU A 145 0.56 -2.61 -10.60
N ASN A 146 -0.34 -2.07 -9.80
CA ASN A 146 -1.78 -2.13 -10.07
C ASN A 146 -2.28 -0.75 -10.52
N SER A 147 -3.40 -0.74 -11.24
CA SER A 147 -4.17 0.47 -11.46
C SER A 147 -4.46 1.15 -10.12
N PRO A 148 -4.48 2.50 -10.08
CA PRO A 148 -4.97 3.24 -8.91
C PRO A 148 -6.47 3.00 -8.73
N GLU A 149 -7.05 3.51 -7.65
CA GLU A 149 -8.51 3.62 -7.51
C GLU A 149 -9.10 4.39 -8.70
N THR A 150 -10.16 3.88 -9.31
CA THR A 150 -10.88 4.51 -10.42
C THR A 150 -12.39 4.44 -10.20
N PRO A 151 -13.21 5.15 -10.99
CA PRO A 151 -14.67 4.98 -10.94
C PRO A 151 -15.16 3.54 -11.19
N LEU A 152 -14.37 2.72 -11.92
CA LEU A 152 -14.70 1.33 -12.22
C LEU A 152 -14.07 0.33 -11.26
N PHE A 153 -12.99 0.72 -10.58
CA PHE A 153 -12.16 -0.20 -9.81
C PHE A 153 -11.90 0.33 -8.41
N LYS A 154 -12.32 -0.46 -7.42
CA LYS A 154 -11.89 -0.28 -6.04
C LYS A 154 -11.12 -1.49 -5.57
N LYS A 155 -9.88 -1.27 -5.15
CA LYS A 155 -8.95 -2.35 -4.77
C LYS A 155 -9.45 -3.12 -3.57
N GLY A 156 -10.04 -2.43 -2.58
CA GLY A 156 -10.53 -3.02 -1.35
C GLY A 156 -11.81 -3.86 -1.48
N GLN A 157 -12.39 -4.00 -2.67
CA GLN A 157 -13.59 -4.84 -2.90
C GLN A 157 -13.42 -5.83 -4.06
N THR A 158 -12.26 -5.81 -4.73
CA THR A 158 -12.03 -6.55 -5.97
C THR A 158 -10.97 -7.61 -5.76
N LEU A 159 -11.29 -8.84 -6.11
CA LEU A 159 -10.36 -9.96 -6.12
C LEU A 159 -10.10 -10.36 -7.57
N PHE A 160 -8.83 -10.54 -7.94
CA PHE A 160 -8.46 -11.04 -9.26
C PHE A 160 -8.98 -12.47 -9.46
N ALA A 161 -9.42 -12.78 -10.68
CA ALA A 161 -9.95 -14.09 -11.09
C ALA A 161 -11.25 -14.53 -10.40
N LEU A 162 -11.89 -13.68 -9.59
CA LEU A 162 -13.14 -14.04 -8.91
C LEU A 162 -14.27 -14.31 -9.91
N GLU A 163 -14.32 -13.58 -11.02
CA GLU A 163 -15.27 -13.78 -12.11
C GLU A 163 -15.11 -15.13 -12.81
N ALA A 164 -13.87 -15.63 -12.88
CA ALA A 164 -13.54 -16.96 -13.39
C ALA A 164 -13.84 -18.04 -12.33
N ALA A 165 -13.65 -17.72 -11.05
CA ALA A 165 -13.76 -18.67 -9.95
C ALA A 165 -15.18 -18.87 -9.41
N ARG A 166 -16.07 -17.87 -9.53
CA ARG A 166 -17.38 -17.85 -8.86
C ARG A 166 -18.25 -19.10 -9.08
N GLU A 167 -18.17 -19.70 -10.26
CA GLU A 167 -19.00 -20.86 -10.60
C GLU A 167 -18.47 -22.11 -9.90
N ALA A 168 -17.16 -22.38 -10.02
CA ALA A 168 -16.50 -23.48 -9.33
C ALA A 168 -16.58 -23.29 -7.80
N ALA A 169 -16.43 -22.06 -7.30
CA ALA A 169 -16.53 -21.75 -5.89
C ALA A 169 -17.94 -22.01 -5.33
N GLY A 170 -18.98 -21.70 -6.11
CA GLY A 170 -20.37 -22.02 -5.76
C GLY A 170 -20.63 -23.52 -5.72
N GLN A 171 -20.11 -24.27 -6.70
CA GLN A 171 -20.27 -25.73 -6.77
C GLN A 171 -19.55 -26.47 -5.63
N GLN A 172 -18.37 -25.98 -5.25
CA GLN A 172 -17.55 -26.58 -4.18
C GLN A 172 -17.80 -25.96 -2.80
N HIS A 173 -18.66 -24.96 -2.72
CA HIS A 173 -18.89 -24.13 -1.54
C HIS A 173 -17.61 -23.55 -0.93
N THR A 174 -16.53 -23.45 -1.71
CA THR A 174 -15.18 -23.16 -1.24
C THR A 174 -14.49 -22.20 -2.20
N LEU A 175 -13.88 -21.14 -1.66
CA LEU A 175 -13.04 -20.22 -2.43
C LEU A 175 -11.62 -20.20 -1.85
N ILE A 176 -10.63 -20.45 -2.70
CA ILE A 176 -9.21 -20.33 -2.36
C ILE A 176 -8.76 -18.89 -2.61
N ILE A 177 -8.07 -18.30 -1.64
CA ILE A 177 -7.47 -16.97 -1.75
C ILE A 177 -5.95 -17.11 -1.75
N VAL A 178 -5.31 -16.54 -2.78
CA VAL A 178 -3.85 -16.43 -2.93
C VAL A 178 -3.42 -14.96 -2.98
N GLU A 179 -2.11 -14.71 -2.96
CA GLU A 179 -1.56 -13.35 -2.99
C GLU A 179 -1.31 -12.81 -4.40
N GLY A 180 -0.86 -13.67 -5.32
CA GLY A 180 -0.36 -13.25 -6.62
C GLY A 180 -1.27 -13.60 -7.80
N TYR A 181 -1.12 -12.82 -8.88
CA TYR A 181 -1.72 -13.12 -10.18
C TYR A 181 -1.27 -14.48 -10.73
N PHE A 182 0.04 -14.75 -10.64
CA PHE A 182 0.61 -16.00 -11.14
C PHE A 182 0.07 -17.21 -10.40
N ASP A 183 -0.06 -17.13 -9.08
CA ASP A 183 -0.61 -18.22 -8.26
C ASP A 183 -2.03 -18.55 -8.69
N ALA A 184 -2.89 -17.54 -8.85
CA ALA A 184 -4.25 -17.75 -9.31
C ALA A 184 -4.27 -18.35 -10.72
N VAL A 185 -3.50 -17.79 -11.66
CA VAL A 185 -3.45 -18.28 -13.04
C VAL A 185 -2.93 -19.73 -13.11
N ALA A 186 -1.87 -20.06 -12.37
CA ALA A 186 -1.25 -21.38 -12.35
C ALA A 186 -2.19 -22.43 -11.75
N LEU A 187 -2.88 -22.12 -10.65
CA LEU A 187 -3.85 -23.02 -10.03
C LEU A 187 -5.06 -23.27 -10.95
N HIS A 188 -5.57 -22.23 -11.62
CA HIS A 188 -6.63 -22.39 -12.62
C HIS A 188 -6.19 -23.28 -13.80
N GLN A 189 -4.97 -23.08 -14.28
CA GLN A 189 -4.37 -23.93 -15.33
C GLN A 189 -4.25 -25.39 -14.90
N ALA A 190 -3.94 -25.64 -13.62
CA ALA A 190 -3.89 -26.98 -13.04
C ALA A 190 -5.28 -27.59 -12.76
N GLY A 191 -6.37 -26.88 -13.09
CA GLY A 191 -7.74 -27.36 -12.90
C GLY A 191 -8.39 -26.96 -11.57
N ILE A 192 -7.67 -26.27 -10.68
CA ILE A 192 -8.19 -25.73 -9.43
C ILE A 192 -8.82 -24.37 -9.72
N ARG A 193 -10.07 -24.40 -10.18
CA ARG A 193 -10.75 -23.23 -10.76
C ARG A 193 -11.45 -22.31 -9.75
N HIS A 194 -11.51 -22.67 -8.48
CA HIS A 194 -12.20 -21.89 -7.43
C HIS A 194 -11.21 -20.99 -6.66
N VAL A 195 -10.30 -20.33 -7.38
CA VAL A 195 -9.20 -19.54 -6.83
C VAL A 195 -9.33 -18.07 -7.22
N ALA A 196 -9.15 -17.17 -6.26
CA ALA A 196 -9.04 -15.73 -6.49
C ALA A 196 -7.80 -15.17 -5.78
N ALA A 197 -7.29 -14.03 -6.24
CA ALA A 197 -6.12 -13.39 -5.64
C ALA A 197 -6.42 -11.99 -5.08
N THR A 198 -5.73 -11.64 -3.99
CA THR A 198 -5.70 -10.24 -3.55
C THR A 198 -4.85 -9.40 -4.50
N LEU A 199 -5.12 -8.09 -4.54
CA LEU A 199 -4.45 -7.20 -5.48
C LEU A 199 -3.26 -6.49 -4.81
N GLY A 200 -2.40 -7.21 -4.09
CA GLY A 200 -1.31 -6.61 -3.30
C GLY A 200 -1.82 -5.71 -2.18
N THR A 201 -2.83 -6.20 -1.46
CA THR A 201 -3.42 -5.56 -0.27
C THR A 201 -3.91 -6.65 0.68
N ALA A 202 -3.96 -6.35 1.97
CA ALA A 202 -4.60 -7.24 2.92
C ALA A 202 -6.10 -7.43 2.57
N LEU A 203 -6.66 -8.58 2.95
CA LEU A 203 -8.11 -8.77 2.87
C LEU A 203 -8.84 -7.70 3.69
N THR A 204 -10.05 -7.36 3.27
CA THR A 204 -10.88 -6.29 3.84
C THR A 204 -12.26 -6.84 4.17
N ALA A 205 -13.05 -6.12 4.97
CA ALA A 205 -14.43 -6.52 5.27
C ALA A 205 -15.33 -6.56 4.01
N GLU A 206 -15.06 -5.68 3.05
CA GLU A 206 -15.74 -5.65 1.76
C GLU A 206 -15.40 -6.90 0.93
N HIS A 207 -14.14 -7.35 0.93
CA HIS A 207 -13.78 -8.64 0.33
C HIS A 207 -14.56 -9.79 0.96
N ILE A 208 -14.64 -9.85 2.29
CA ILE A 208 -15.40 -10.89 2.99
C ILE A 208 -16.88 -10.86 2.56
N THR A 209 -17.47 -9.67 2.47
CA THR A 209 -18.86 -9.49 2.02
C THR A 209 -19.08 -10.00 0.60
N VAL A 210 -18.12 -9.81 -0.29
CA VAL A 210 -18.17 -10.34 -1.66
C VAL A 210 -18.02 -11.85 -1.67
N ILE A 211 -17.05 -12.41 -0.93
CA ILE A 211 -16.76 -13.85 -0.87
C ILE A 211 -17.98 -14.65 -0.39
N ARG A 212 -18.68 -14.16 0.65
CA ARG A 212 -19.89 -14.78 1.21
C ARG A 212 -21.03 -15.02 0.23
N ARG A 213 -21.03 -14.32 -0.91
CA ARG A 213 -22.04 -14.50 -1.96
C ARG A 213 -21.82 -15.78 -2.77
N PHE A 214 -20.61 -16.33 -2.74
CA PHE A 214 -20.20 -17.42 -3.62
C PHE A 214 -19.73 -18.67 -2.87
N ALA A 215 -19.24 -18.54 -1.64
CA ALA A 215 -18.74 -19.66 -0.86
C ALA A 215 -19.09 -19.53 0.62
N SER A 216 -19.22 -20.67 1.31
CA SER A 216 -19.33 -20.76 2.78
C SER A 216 -18.00 -21.13 3.43
N ASN A 217 -17.04 -21.66 2.64
CA ASN A 217 -15.70 -21.99 3.08
C ASN A 217 -14.66 -21.15 2.34
N VAL A 218 -13.61 -20.73 3.05
CA VAL A 218 -12.46 -20.02 2.50
C VAL A 218 -11.20 -20.79 2.83
N VAL A 219 -10.32 -20.92 1.84
CA VAL A 219 -8.98 -21.48 2.02
C VAL A 219 -7.99 -20.36 1.78
N LEU A 220 -7.25 -19.99 2.82
CA LEU A 220 -6.16 -19.06 2.70
C LEU A 220 -4.91 -19.85 2.34
N LEU A 221 -4.39 -19.63 1.14
CA LEU A 221 -3.16 -20.24 0.65
C LEU A 221 -2.10 -19.14 0.57
N PHE A 222 -1.31 -19.03 1.62
CA PHE A 222 -0.24 -18.04 1.75
C PHE A 222 1.13 -18.71 1.74
N ASP A 223 2.13 -17.94 1.36
CA ASP A 223 3.52 -18.37 1.42
C ASP A 223 3.89 -18.74 2.87
N PRO A 224 4.76 -19.74 3.09
CA PRO A 224 5.13 -20.21 4.43
C PRO A 224 6.00 -19.22 5.22
N ASP A 225 6.27 -18.03 4.67
CA ASP A 225 7.09 -17.02 5.33
C ASP A 225 6.35 -16.35 6.50
N GLN A 226 7.11 -15.65 7.35
CA GLN A 226 6.50 -14.96 8.50
C GLN A 226 5.50 -13.87 8.08
N ALA A 227 5.59 -13.33 6.86
CA ALA A 227 4.66 -12.32 6.38
C ALA A 227 3.29 -12.92 6.05
N GLY A 228 3.25 -14.06 5.37
CA GLY A 228 2.04 -14.83 5.07
C GLY A 228 1.33 -15.34 6.33
N VAL A 229 2.10 -15.82 7.32
CA VAL A 229 1.54 -16.20 8.63
C VAL A 229 0.90 -15.00 9.34
N ARG A 230 1.59 -13.86 9.42
CA ARG A 230 1.03 -12.63 10.00
C ARG A 230 -0.17 -12.12 9.22
N ALA A 231 -0.18 -12.26 7.89
CA ALA A 231 -1.32 -11.92 7.05
C ALA A 231 -2.54 -12.77 7.43
N ALA A 232 -2.41 -14.09 7.55
CA ALA A 232 -3.48 -14.97 8.00
C ALA A 232 -4.05 -14.54 9.36
N LEU A 233 -3.18 -14.29 10.35
CA LEU A 233 -3.60 -13.90 11.70
C LEU A 233 -4.34 -12.56 11.72
N ARG A 234 -3.92 -11.58 10.91
CA ARG A 234 -4.62 -10.28 10.79
C ARG A 234 -6.02 -10.42 10.21
N THR A 235 -6.25 -11.42 9.37
CA THR A 235 -7.59 -11.66 8.78
C THR A 235 -8.56 -12.34 9.72
N LEU A 236 -8.08 -12.90 10.84
CA LEU A 236 -8.92 -13.56 11.82
C LEU A 236 -10.12 -12.69 12.23
N ASP A 237 -9.88 -11.41 12.54
CA ASP A 237 -10.94 -10.48 12.95
C ASP A 237 -11.98 -10.21 11.87
N LEU A 238 -11.59 -10.31 10.60
CA LEU A 238 -12.50 -10.16 9.46
C LEU A 238 -13.40 -11.39 9.28
N PHE A 239 -12.88 -12.57 9.62
CA PHE A 239 -13.58 -13.83 9.46
C PHE A 239 -14.43 -14.21 10.68
N VAL A 240 -14.05 -13.74 11.87
CA VAL A 240 -14.85 -13.95 13.06
C VAL A 240 -16.24 -13.30 12.86
N ASN A 241 -17.29 -14.08 13.08
CA ASN A 241 -18.70 -13.70 12.88
C ASN A 241 -19.09 -13.39 11.42
N SER A 242 -18.19 -13.63 10.46
CA SER A 242 -18.54 -13.55 9.03
C SER A 242 -19.48 -14.68 8.60
N GLY A 243 -19.56 -15.77 9.36
CA GLY A 243 -20.29 -16.99 8.98
C GLY A 243 -19.55 -17.83 7.93
N LEU A 244 -18.31 -17.50 7.59
CA LEU A 244 -17.43 -18.32 6.77
C LEU A 244 -16.61 -19.26 7.65
N SER A 245 -16.49 -20.52 7.20
CA SER A 245 -15.45 -21.42 7.71
C SER A 245 -14.14 -21.12 6.99
N VAL A 246 -13.03 -21.03 7.71
CA VAL A 246 -11.74 -20.67 7.12
C VAL A 246 -10.69 -21.70 7.49
N LYS A 247 -9.96 -22.18 6.48
CA LYS A 247 -8.77 -23.02 6.63
C LYS A 247 -7.54 -22.28 6.14
N VAL A 248 -6.38 -22.63 6.71
CA VAL A 248 -5.08 -22.11 6.27
C VAL A 248 -4.26 -23.27 5.73
N VAL A 249 -3.93 -23.20 4.44
CA VAL A 249 -3.00 -24.15 3.81
C VAL A 249 -1.63 -23.50 3.81
N SER A 250 -0.68 -24.17 4.46
CA SER A 250 0.74 -23.82 4.38
C SER A 250 1.45 -24.76 3.42
N LEU A 251 2.20 -24.20 2.49
CA LEU A 251 3.00 -24.97 1.54
C LEU A 251 4.33 -25.43 2.18
N PRO A 252 4.94 -26.52 1.68
CA PRO A 252 6.30 -26.89 2.07
C PRO A 252 7.30 -25.76 1.84
N GLU A 253 8.37 -25.71 2.64
CA GLU A 253 9.39 -24.68 2.54
C GLU A 253 10.02 -24.64 1.14
N GLY A 254 10.09 -23.44 0.56
CA GLY A 254 10.63 -23.22 -0.78
C GLY A 254 9.66 -23.41 -1.94
N ASP A 255 8.42 -23.82 -1.68
CA ASP A 255 7.35 -23.87 -2.69
C ASP A 255 6.39 -22.68 -2.54
N ASP A 256 6.07 -22.06 -3.68
CA ASP A 256 4.92 -21.16 -3.89
C ASP A 256 3.74 -21.95 -4.53
N PRO A 257 2.52 -21.40 -4.60
CA PRO A 257 1.38 -22.13 -5.17
C PRO A 257 1.61 -22.64 -6.59
N ASP A 258 2.30 -21.87 -7.43
CA ASP A 258 2.66 -22.24 -8.80
C ASP A 258 3.62 -23.45 -8.83
N THR A 259 4.74 -23.37 -8.13
CA THR A 259 5.74 -24.45 -8.07
C THR A 259 5.18 -25.71 -7.43
N TYR A 260 4.37 -25.57 -6.38
CA TYR A 260 3.73 -26.70 -5.71
C TYR A 260 2.79 -27.44 -6.66
N VAL A 261 1.87 -26.72 -7.32
CA VAL A 261 0.88 -27.37 -8.18
C VAL A 261 1.52 -27.98 -9.42
N ARG A 262 2.64 -27.43 -9.91
CA ARG A 262 3.41 -28.04 -10.99
C ARG A 262 4.10 -29.35 -10.58
N LYS A 263 4.51 -29.48 -9.31
CA LYS A 263 5.16 -30.69 -8.78
C LYS A 263 4.16 -31.80 -8.41
N TYR A 264 3.07 -31.43 -7.74
CA TYR A 264 2.16 -32.39 -7.10
C TYR A 264 0.76 -32.44 -7.71
N GLY A 265 0.46 -31.56 -8.67
CA GLY A 265 -0.83 -31.51 -9.35
C GLY A 265 -1.99 -31.11 -8.44
N ALA A 266 -3.21 -31.25 -8.97
CA ALA A 266 -4.43 -30.96 -8.23
C ALA A 266 -4.66 -31.92 -7.05
N GLU A 267 -4.28 -33.19 -7.20
CA GLU A 267 -4.44 -34.22 -6.16
C GLU A 267 -3.60 -33.90 -4.91
N GLY A 268 -2.35 -33.47 -5.09
CA GLY A 268 -1.51 -33.03 -3.98
C GLY A 268 -2.09 -31.82 -3.24
N PHE A 269 -2.68 -30.87 -3.99
CA PHE A 269 -3.36 -29.74 -3.37
C PHE A 269 -4.60 -30.16 -2.57
N THR A 270 -5.41 -31.09 -3.09
CA THR A 270 -6.57 -31.64 -2.36
C THR A 270 -6.14 -32.27 -1.03
N ALA A 271 -5.06 -33.06 -1.02
CA ALA A 271 -4.54 -33.65 0.20
C ALA A 271 -4.09 -32.58 1.22
N LEU A 272 -3.41 -31.51 0.77
CA LEU A 272 -3.06 -30.38 1.64
C LEU A 272 -4.30 -29.68 2.20
N HIS A 273 -5.31 -29.45 1.36
CA HIS A 273 -6.56 -28.80 1.76
C HIS A 273 -7.33 -29.62 2.81
N GLU A 274 -7.38 -30.94 2.67
CA GLU A 274 -8.03 -31.83 3.62
C GLU A 274 -7.33 -31.80 4.98
N ALA A 275 -5.99 -31.85 4.98
CA ALA A 275 -5.16 -31.78 6.18
C ALA A 275 -5.06 -30.37 6.80
N ALA A 276 -5.50 -29.33 6.09
CA ALA A 276 -5.33 -27.95 6.53
C ALA A 276 -6.13 -27.65 7.81
N PRO A 277 -5.48 -27.05 8.84
CA PRO A 277 -6.15 -26.64 10.06
C PRO A 277 -7.14 -25.50 9.79
N SER A 278 -8.11 -25.32 10.69
CA SER A 278 -8.91 -24.11 10.69
C SER A 278 -8.02 -22.89 10.98
N LEU A 279 -8.44 -21.70 10.56
CA LEU A 279 -7.71 -20.46 10.84
C LEU A 279 -7.50 -20.24 12.34
N LEU A 280 -8.49 -20.65 13.14
CA LEU A 280 -8.40 -20.57 14.59
C LEU A 280 -7.33 -21.53 15.13
N ASP A 281 -7.34 -22.78 14.70
CA ASP A 281 -6.35 -23.78 15.16
C ASP A 281 -4.94 -23.39 14.69
N PHE A 282 -4.82 -22.87 13.48
CA PHE A 282 -3.57 -22.31 12.96
C PHE A 282 -3.06 -21.15 13.83
N ALA A 283 -3.95 -20.24 14.23
CA ALA A 283 -3.60 -19.11 15.10
C ALA A 283 -3.16 -19.53 16.50
N VAL A 284 -3.86 -20.52 17.08
CA VAL A 284 -3.49 -21.12 18.36
C VAL A 284 -2.12 -21.78 18.25
N GLU A 285 -1.92 -22.66 17.28
CA GLU A 285 -0.67 -23.38 17.07
C GLU A 285 0.52 -22.43 16.86
N HIS A 286 0.34 -21.37 16.07
CA HIS A 286 1.38 -20.36 15.87
C HIS A 286 1.74 -19.61 17.17
N SER A 287 0.72 -19.23 17.96
CA SER A 287 0.93 -18.55 19.25
C SER A 287 1.65 -19.46 20.25
N LEU A 288 1.31 -20.75 20.27
CA LEU A 288 1.95 -21.75 21.13
C LEU A 288 3.42 -21.95 20.77
N ARG A 289 3.77 -22.13 19.50
CA ARG A 289 5.17 -22.29 19.07
C ARG A 289 6.02 -21.07 19.43
N THR A 290 5.46 -19.87 19.28
CA THR A 290 6.15 -18.62 19.66
C THR A 290 6.42 -18.58 21.17
N ALA A 291 5.49 -19.09 21.98
CA ALA A 291 5.61 -19.18 23.43
C ALA A 291 6.56 -20.28 23.92
N GLU A 292 6.63 -21.42 23.24
CA GLU A 292 7.55 -22.51 23.56
C GLU A 292 9.02 -22.08 23.40
N SER A 293 9.30 -21.16 22.48
CA SER A 293 10.63 -20.57 22.28
C SER A 293 10.94 -19.35 23.15
N GLY A 294 10.00 -18.89 23.98
CA GLY A 294 10.08 -17.61 24.71
C GLY A 294 10.23 -17.73 26.23
N THR A 295 10.25 -16.60 26.92
CA THR A 295 10.28 -16.56 28.39
C THR A 295 8.90 -16.90 29.00
N VAL A 296 8.83 -17.00 30.33
CA VAL A 296 7.55 -17.17 31.04
C VAL A 296 6.57 -16.02 30.70
N GLU A 297 7.07 -14.80 30.54
CA GLU A 297 6.27 -13.65 30.10
C GLU A 297 5.74 -13.81 28.67
N ASP A 298 6.52 -14.41 27.77
CA ASP A 298 6.09 -14.66 26.40
C ASP A 298 5.01 -15.75 26.34
N ARG A 299 5.12 -16.78 27.19
CA ARG A 299 4.05 -17.78 27.38
C ARG A 299 2.75 -17.14 27.86
N ILE A 300 2.83 -16.21 28.82
CA ILE A 300 1.66 -15.48 29.31
C ILE A 300 1.06 -14.60 28.20
N ARG A 301 1.89 -13.88 27.42
CA ARG A 301 1.40 -13.06 26.30
C ARG A 301 0.72 -13.89 25.21
N ALA A 302 1.25 -15.06 24.88
CA ALA A 302 0.63 -15.96 23.92
C ALA A 302 -0.71 -16.51 24.43
N VAL A 303 -0.79 -16.88 25.71
CA VAL A 303 -2.06 -17.27 26.34
C VAL A 303 -3.09 -16.16 26.23
N ASP A 304 -2.73 -14.93 26.62
CA ASP A 304 -3.64 -13.79 26.55
C ASP A 304 -4.07 -13.50 25.09
N ALA A 305 -3.17 -13.66 24.12
CA ALA A 305 -3.51 -13.53 22.70
C ALA A 305 -4.51 -14.59 22.23
N VAL A 306 -4.28 -15.87 22.59
CA VAL A 306 -5.18 -16.98 22.24
C VAL A 306 -6.54 -16.83 22.92
N LEU A 307 -6.59 -16.44 24.19
CA LEU A 307 -7.85 -16.22 24.90
C LEU A 307 -8.65 -15.07 24.27
N ARG A 308 -8.00 -13.97 23.85
CA ARG A 308 -8.66 -12.88 23.10
C ARG A 308 -9.22 -13.34 21.77
N ILE A 309 -8.53 -14.25 21.08
CA ILE A 309 -9.01 -14.84 19.84
C ILE A 309 -10.26 -15.71 20.10
N LEU A 310 -10.21 -16.56 21.13
CA LEU A 310 -11.32 -17.44 21.51
C LEU A 310 -12.56 -16.68 22.00
N GLN A 311 -12.37 -15.48 22.56
CA GLN A 311 -13.46 -14.56 22.93
C GLN A 311 -14.34 -14.15 21.76
N LYS A 312 -13.77 -14.11 20.56
CA LYS A 312 -14.50 -13.68 19.38
C LYS A 312 -15.38 -14.81 18.81
N SER A 313 -15.12 -16.08 19.14
CA SER A 313 -16.00 -17.19 18.74
C SER A 313 -17.33 -17.15 19.49
N ALA A 314 -18.44 -17.22 18.77
CA ALA A 314 -19.78 -17.17 19.33
C ALA A 314 -20.24 -18.50 19.96
N HIS A 315 -19.61 -19.64 19.62
CA HIS A 315 -20.13 -20.96 19.99
C HIS A 315 -19.55 -21.47 21.34
N PRO A 316 -20.37 -21.65 22.39
CA PRO A 316 -19.88 -21.97 23.74
C PRO A 316 -19.09 -23.28 23.84
N ILE A 317 -19.55 -24.34 23.16
CA ILE A 317 -18.92 -25.67 23.18
C ILE A 317 -17.54 -25.64 22.49
N GLU A 318 -17.48 -25.04 21.30
CA GLU A 318 -16.26 -24.86 20.50
C GLU A 318 -15.19 -24.05 21.24
N ARG A 319 -15.61 -23.16 22.13
CA ARG A 319 -14.74 -22.37 23.00
C ARG A 319 -14.20 -23.19 24.15
N GLU A 320 -15.06 -23.94 24.84
CA GLU A 320 -14.66 -24.79 25.98
C GLU A 320 -13.64 -25.85 25.55
N GLU A 321 -13.90 -26.54 24.43
CA GLU A 321 -13.00 -27.56 23.90
C GLU A 321 -11.63 -26.97 23.52
N ARG A 322 -11.60 -25.74 23.00
CA ARG A 322 -10.34 -25.06 22.67
C ARG A 322 -9.60 -24.56 23.89
N ILE A 323 -10.29 -24.09 24.91
CA ILE A 323 -9.65 -23.73 26.19
C ILE A 323 -8.98 -24.97 26.79
N ARG A 324 -9.63 -26.15 26.70
CA ARG A 324 -9.04 -27.42 27.11
C ARG A 324 -7.77 -27.75 26.32
N LEU A 325 -7.81 -27.67 24.99
CA LEU A 325 -6.65 -27.92 24.13
C LEU A 325 -5.45 -27.01 24.47
N VAL A 326 -5.72 -25.71 24.67
CA VAL A 326 -4.69 -24.73 25.06
C VAL A 326 -4.11 -25.03 26.44
N ALA A 327 -4.95 -25.43 27.40
CA ALA A 327 -4.51 -25.83 28.74
C ALA A 327 -3.54 -27.01 28.70
N GLU A 328 -3.90 -28.06 27.95
CA GLU A 328 -3.13 -29.29 27.81
C GLU A 328 -1.77 -29.03 27.16
N ARG A 329 -1.73 -28.31 26.03
CA ARG A 329 -0.49 -27.97 25.32
C ARG A 329 0.47 -27.14 26.16
N LEU A 330 -0.05 -26.20 26.96
CA LEU A 330 0.79 -25.32 27.78
C LEU A 330 1.09 -25.88 29.17
N GLY A 331 0.56 -27.06 29.52
CA GLY A 331 0.67 -27.60 30.88
C GLY A 331 0.08 -26.67 31.94
N LEU A 332 -0.95 -25.90 31.58
CA LEU A 332 -1.64 -24.97 32.47
C LEU A 332 -2.93 -25.60 33.00
N SER A 333 -3.36 -25.15 34.17
CA SER A 333 -4.67 -25.54 34.70
C SER A 333 -5.78 -24.96 33.81
N GLN A 334 -6.64 -25.82 33.26
CA GLN A 334 -7.83 -25.41 32.50
C GLN A 334 -8.69 -24.43 33.30
N GLN A 335 -8.87 -24.67 34.61
CA GLN A 335 -9.62 -23.78 35.50
C GLN A 335 -9.01 -22.37 35.54
N ARG A 336 -7.67 -22.24 35.60
CA ARG A 336 -7.02 -20.92 35.58
C ARG A 336 -7.23 -20.17 34.27
N LEU A 337 -7.28 -20.87 33.14
CA LEU A 337 -7.59 -20.26 31.84
C LEU A 337 -9.06 -19.83 31.76
N ILE A 338 -9.98 -20.66 32.27
CA ILE A 338 -11.41 -20.31 32.39
C ILE A 338 -11.60 -19.08 33.28
N ASP A 339 -10.86 -18.96 34.39
CA ASP A 339 -10.96 -17.82 35.30
C ASP A 339 -10.33 -16.55 34.72
N ARG A 340 -9.23 -16.67 33.95
CA ARG A 340 -8.55 -15.56 33.25
C ARG A 340 -9.36 -15.05 32.06
N TYR A 341 -10.11 -15.93 31.40
CA TYR A 341 -10.90 -15.64 30.21
C TYR A 341 -11.90 -14.46 30.38
N PRO A 342 -12.76 -14.38 31.40
CA PRO A 342 -13.65 -13.24 31.61
C PRO A 342 -12.90 -11.98 32.05
N THR A 343 -11.75 -12.11 32.74
CA THR A 343 -10.94 -10.96 33.17
C THR A 343 -10.43 -10.17 31.96
N LEU A 344 -9.95 -10.86 30.92
CA LEU A 344 -9.48 -10.23 29.68
C LEU A 344 -10.61 -9.49 28.94
N ALA A 345 -11.83 -10.04 28.90
CA ALA A 345 -12.99 -9.38 28.30
C ALA A 345 -13.41 -8.14 29.12
N SER A 346 -13.32 -8.25 30.45
CA SER A 346 -13.58 -7.15 31.37
C SER A 346 -12.50 -6.06 31.31
N GLU A 347 -11.24 -6.40 31.05
CA GLU A 347 -10.14 -5.45 30.85
C GLU A 347 -10.26 -4.72 29.51
N GLU A 348 -10.89 -5.31 28.50
CA GLU A 348 -11.17 -4.64 27.23
C GLU A 348 -12.37 -3.67 27.34
N THR A 349 -13.31 -3.96 28.24
CA THR A 349 -14.44 -3.07 28.59
C THR A 349 -14.14 -2.09 29.74
N ARG A 350 -13.14 -2.38 30.59
CA ARG A 350 -12.63 -1.54 31.70
C ARG A 350 -11.37 -0.76 31.37
N ARG A 351 -10.61 -1.15 30.34
CA ARG A 351 -9.94 -0.14 29.52
C ARG A 351 -11.05 0.86 29.22
N PRO A 352 -10.88 2.14 29.55
CA PRO A 352 -11.92 3.08 29.22
C PRO A 352 -12.19 2.86 27.74
N SER A 353 -13.39 2.38 27.44
CA SER A 353 -14.01 2.80 26.22
C SER A 353 -13.96 4.32 26.38
N SER A 354 -12.97 4.93 25.74
CA SER A 354 -13.29 6.06 24.91
C SER A 354 -14.38 5.55 23.96
N ARG A 355 -15.63 5.47 24.49
CA ARG A 355 -16.71 6.14 23.79
C ARG A 355 -16.06 7.45 23.40
N PRO A 356 -15.95 7.78 22.11
CA PRO A 356 -15.73 9.15 21.76
C PRO A 356 -16.94 9.86 22.36
N THR A 357 -16.78 10.37 23.58
CA THR A 357 -17.32 11.67 23.93
C THR A 357 -17.02 12.46 22.68
N ALA A 358 -18.05 12.99 22.06
CA ALA A 358 -17.90 14.06 21.09
C ALA A 358 -17.21 15.21 21.84
N LEU A 359 -15.91 15.06 22.06
CA LEU A 359 -14.95 16.13 21.87
C LEU A 359 -15.34 16.68 20.51
N PRO A 360 -15.59 18.00 20.40
CA PRO A 360 -15.78 18.59 19.10
C PRO A 360 -14.67 18.04 18.22
N ALA A 361 -15.02 17.57 17.03
CA ALA A 361 -14.06 17.20 16.01
C ALA A 361 -13.22 18.45 15.69
N ALA A 362 -12.27 18.77 16.55
CA ALA A 362 -11.01 19.32 16.13
C ALA A 362 -10.39 18.16 15.38
N ALA A 363 -10.62 18.15 14.07
CA ALA A 363 -9.78 17.44 13.15
C ALA A 363 -8.34 17.69 13.60
N ALA A 364 -7.70 16.71 14.23
CA ALA A 364 -6.26 16.63 14.23
C ALA A 364 -5.92 16.32 12.78
N SER A 365 -5.97 17.37 11.96
CA SER A 365 -5.52 17.35 10.59
C SER A 365 -4.13 16.76 10.66
N LYS A 366 -3.87 15.72 9.86
CA LYS A 366 -2.50 15.32 9.51
C LYS A 366 -1.68 16.60 9.40
N PRO A 367 -0.54 16.72 10.09
CA PRO A 367 0.24 17.94 10.05
C PRO A 367 0.36 18.35 8.59
N LYS A 368 -0.03 19.59 8.25
CA LYS A 368 -0.06 20.13 6.87
C LYS A 368 1.36 20.34 6.32
N GLY A 369 2.29 19.48 6.69
CA GLY A 369 3.63 19.46 6.14
C GLY A 369 3.63 18.73 4.81
N ASN A 370 4.68 19.00 4.05
CA ASN A 370 4.83 18.43 2.73
C ASN A 370 5.29 16.96 2.81
N PRO A 371 5.10 16.15 1.75
CA PRO A 371 5.56 14.76 1.72
C PRO A 371 7.04 14.59 2.12
N GLU A 372 7.90 15.53 1.72
CA GLU A 372 9.34 15.51 2.00
C GLU A 372 9.64 15.79 3.49
N GLU A 373 8.81 16.60 4.18
CA GLU A 373 8.92 16.83 5.63
C GLU A 373 8.52 15.57 6.40
N ARG A 374 7.47 14.88 5.94
CA ARG A 374 7.01 13.62 6.51
C ARG A 374 8.03 12.51 6.32
N ASP A 375 8.60 12.40 5.12
CA ASP A 375 9.56 11.35 4.79
C ASP A 375 10.87 11.50 5.58
N LEU A 376 11.37 12.73 5.76
CA LEU A 376 12.54 12.98 6.62
C LEU A 376 12.24 12.73 8.09
N ALA A 377 11.06 13.13 8.58
CA ALA A 377 10.64 12.83 9.95
C ALA A 377 10.48 11.32 10.20
N HIS A 378 9.96 10.59 9.21
CA HIS A 378 9.88 9.12 9.24
C HIS A 378 11.27 8.49 9.29
N LEU A 379 12.16 8.88 8.38
CA LEU A 379 13.53 8.36 8.34
C LEU A 379 14.33 8.70 9.61
N LEU A 380 14.02 9.82 10.26
CA LEU A 380 14.63 10.20 11.54
C LEU A 380 14.21 9.25 12.67
N VAL A 381 12.91 8.95 12.76
CA VAL A 381 12.34 8.04 13.75
C VAL A 381 12.81 6.60 13.52
N GLN A 382 13.09 6.23 12.27
CA GLN A 382 13.69 4.93 11.90
C GLN A 382 15.21 4.90 12.08
N GLY A 383 15.84 5.98 12.58
CA GLY A 383 17.30 6.03 12.83
C GLY A 383 18.15 6.02 11.56
N SER A 384 17.58 6.40 10.42
CA SER A 384 18.23 6.33 9.10
C SER A 384 18.95 7.62 8.69
N LEU A 385 18.78 8.73 9.42
CA LEU A 385 19.49 10.00 9.17
C LEU A 385 20.87 9.99 9.82
N SER A 386 21.90 10.41 9.08
CA SER A 386 23.25 10.59 9.61
C SER A 386 23.42 11.93 10.34
N ALA A 387 24.50 12.06 11.12
CA ALA A 387 24.91 13.32 11.75
C ALA A 387 25.09 14.46 10.74
N GLU A 388 25.55 14.13 9.54
CA GLU A 388 25.82 15.08 8.48
C GLU A 388 24.52 15.59 7.84
N ASP A 389 23.54 14.69 7.66
CA ASP A 389 22.21 15.06 7.15
C ASP A 389 21.47 15.95 8.14
N LEU A 390 21.58 15.66 9.44
CA LEU A 390 20.97 16.47 10.49
C LEU A 390 21.60 17.87 10.58
N ARG A 391 22.90 18.01 10.30
CA ARG A 391 23.58 19.32 10.23
C ARG A 391 23.16 20.15 9.02
N LYS A 392 22.74 19.51 7.92
CA LYS A 392 22.20 20.17 6.72
C LYS A 392 20.75 20.62 6.92
N LEU A 393 20.05 20.08 7.92
CA LEU A 393 18.68 20.45 8.23
C LEU A 393 18.61 21.73 9.06
N SER A 394 17.75 22.64 8.62
CA SER A 394 17.34 23.81 9.40
C SER A 394 15.91 23.57 9.93
N PRO A 395 15.66 23.65 11.26
CA PRO A 395 14.31 23.50 11.82
C PRO A 395 13.28 24.47 11.20
N ASP A 396 13.72 25.66 10.80
CA ASP A 396 12.87 26.68 10.17
C ASP A 396 12.42 26.32 8.75
N ALA A 397 13.07 25.36 8.10
CA ALA A 397 12.67 24.86 6.78
C ALA A 397 11.36 24.04 6.84
N PHE A 398 10.99 23.49 7.99
CA PHE A 398 9.77 22.72 8.17
C PHE A 398 8.55 23.63 8.28
N SER A 399 7.53 23.35 7.48
CA SER A 399 6.27 24.12 7.48
C SER A 399 5.34 23.73 8.63
N ALA A 400 5.34 22.45 9.02
CA ALA A 400 4.54 22.00 10.16
C ALA A 400 5.30 22.15 11.49
N PRO A 401 4.69 22.79 12.52
CA PRO A 401 5.31 22.93 13.85
C PRO A 401 5.71 21.59 14.48
N ALA A 402 4.92 20.54 14.25
CA ALA A 402 5.20 19.21 14.78
C ALA A 402 6.47 18.58 14.19
N TYR A 403 6.73 18.76 12.88
CA TYR A 403 7.99 18.30 12.26
C TYR A 403 9.19 19.13 12.73
N ARG A 404 9.02 20.44 12.90
CA ARG A 404 10.07 21.31 13.44
C ARG A 404 10.51 20.85 14.83
N ARG A 405 9.55 20.64 15.72
CA ARG A 405 9.80 20.23 17.11
C ARG A 405 10.51 18.87 17.19
N LEU A 406 10.13 17.94 16.32
CA LEU A 406 10.78 16.63 16.20
C LEU A 406 12.26 16.75 15.81
N ILE A 407 12.58 17.61 14.85
CA ILE A 407 13.96 17.83 14.38
C ILE A 407 14.79 18.56 15.44
N GLU A 408 14.24 19.59 16.10
CA GLU A 408 14.89 20.27 17.22
C GLU A 408 15.26 19.30 18.35
N CYS A 409 14.33 18.39 18.69
CA CYS A 409 14.57 17.39 19.71
C CYS A 409 15.64 16.37 19.30
N ALA A 410 15.65 15.96 18.03
CA ALA A 410 16.68 15.05 17.51
C ALA A 410 18.09 15.68 17.52
N MET A 411 18.20 16.99 17.25
CA MET A 411 19.48 17.71 17.35
C MET A 411 20.03 17.76 18.79
N GLN A 412 19.15 17.68 19.80
CA GLN A 412 19.52 17.66 21.22
C GLN A 412 19.90 16.26 21.73
N HIS A 413 19.54 15.20 21.00
CA HIS A 413 19.75 13.80 21.39
C HIS A 413 20.74 13.09 20.47
N LEU A 414 21.86 13.76 20.16
CA LEU A 414 22.99 13.17 19.43
C LEU A 414 23.90 12.40 20.38
N GLU A 415 24.19 11.15 20.03
CA GLU A 415 25.15 10.29 20.74
C GLU A 415 26.60 10.68 20.40
N GLN A 416 27.57 10.17 21.19
CA GLN A 416 28.99 10.50 21.02
C GLN A 416 29.58 10.05 19.67
N ASP A 417 28.94 9.11 18.98
CA ASP A 417 29.28 8.64 17.64
C ASP A 417 28.61 9.48 16.52
N GLY A 418 27.83 10.50 16.88
CA GLY A 418 27.13 11.41 15.99
C GLY A 418 25.76 10.91 15.51
N ARG A 419 25.28 9.74 15.94
CA ARG A 419 23.94 9.25 15.57
C ARG A 419 22.86 9.84 16.48
N VAL A 420 21.64 9.93 15.97
CA VAL A 420 20.48 10.33 16.79
C VAL A 420 20.05 9.13 17.63
N SER A 421 19.98 9.32 18.96
CA SER A 421 19.45 8.29 19.85
C SER A 421 17.94 8.17 19.65
N VAL A 422 17.51 7.20 18.83
CA VAL A 422 16.07 6.96 18.57
C VAL A 422 15.33 6.70 19.88
N ARG A 423 15.92 5.93 20.80
CA ARG A 423 15.33 5.66 22.12
C ARG A 423 15.16 6.93 22.94
N GLY A 424 16.20 7.77 23.04
CA GLY A 424 16.12 9.05 23.76
C GLY A 424 15.11 10.01 23.14
N LEU A 425 15.04 10.04 21.80
CA LEU A 425 14.08 10.85 21.05
C LEU A 425 12.64 10.41 21.31
N LEU A 426 12.38 9.10 21.30
CA LEU A 426 11.04 8.54 21.56
C LEU A 426 10.61 8.78 23.00
N ASP A 427 11.50 8.55 23.99
CA ASP A 427 11.19 8.76 25.40
C ASP A 427 10.86 10.23 25.71
N ALA A 428 11.54 11.18 25.03
CA ALA A 428 11.29 12.61 25.18
C ALA A 428 9.99 13.09 24.50
N LEU A 429 9.62 12.51 23.36
CA LEU A 429 8.52 13.01 22.53
C LEU A 429 7.21 12.24 22.67
N ILE A 430 7.21 11.01 23.21
CA ILE A 430 5.99 10.19 23.31
C ILE A 430 4.91 10.81 24.19
N ASN A 431 5.31 11.65 25.16
CA ASN A 431 4.42 12.40 26.04
C ASN A 431 4.27 13.88 25.66
N ASP A 432 4.82 14.32 24.52
CA ASP A 432 4.67 15.70 24.05
C ASP A 432 3.26 15.90 23.47
N GLU A 433 2.51 16.87 24.02
CA GLU A 433 1.11 17.15 23.63
C GLU A 433 0.94 17.51 22.15
N ASN A 434 2.01 17.99 21.49
CA ASN A 434 1.96 18.44 20.10
C ASN A 434 2.54 17.42 19.11
N CYS A 435 3.45 16.54 19.56
CA CYS A 435 4.23 15.66 18.67
C CYS A 435 4.11 14.16 18.99
N GLY A 436 3.58 13.77 20.14
CA GLY A 436 3.54 12.37 20.57
C GLY A 436 2.72 11.46 19.63
N SER A 437 1.57 11.96 19.16
CA SER A 437 0.74 11.23 18.19
C SER A 437 1.43 11.05 16.83
N LEU A 438 2.15 12.08 16.37
CA LEU A 438 2.91 12.06 15.12
C LEU A 438 4.09 11.08 15.21
N VAL A 439 4.84 11.09 16.32
CA VAL A 439 5.97 10.18 16.53
C VAL A 439 5.51 8.72 16.59
N SER A 440 4.38 8.46 17.27
CA SER A 440 3.79 7.13 17.31
C SER A 440 3.35 6.67 15.93
N GLU A 441 2.70 7.53 15.14
CA GLU A 441 2.32 7.23 13.75
C GLU A 441 3.54 6.95 12.86
N LEU A 442 4.57 7.81 12.90
CA LEU A 442 5.81 7.64 12.12
C LEU A 442 6.60 6.39 12.53
N SER A 443 6.57 6.00 13.81
CA SER A 443 7.18 4.75 14.27
C SER A 443 6.47 3.51 13.72
N MET A 444 5.15 3.60 13.52
CA MET A 444 4.31 2.50 13.02
C MET A 444 4.18 2.47 11.49
N LEU A 445 4.68 3.50 10.80
CA LEU A 445 4.63 3.61 9.33
C LEU A 445 5.68 2.70 8.68
N GLU A 446 5.22 1.67 7.98
CA GLU A 446 6.06 0.81 7.13
C GLU A 446 6.22 1.44 5.74
N GLN A 447 7.08 2.46 5.63
CA GLN A 447 7.47 3.09 4.36
C GLN A 447 8.89 2.66 4.00
N HIS A 448 9.07 2.05 2.83
CA HIS A 448 10.36 1.55 2.34
C HIS A 448 10.88 2.46 1.22
N TYR A 449 12.18 2.79 1.27
CA TYR A 449 12.85 3.58 0.24
C TYR A 449 13.99 2.74 -0.34
N ASP A 450 14.01 2.62 -1.67
CA ASP A 450 14.97 1.75 -2.38
C ASP A 450 16.43 2.24 -2.23
N ASP A 451 16.65 3.55 -2.19
CA ASP A 451 17.94 4.19 -1.89
C ASP A 451 17.71 5.31 -0.85
N VAL A 452 17.87 4.95 0.42
CA VAL A 452 17.66 5.86 1.55
C VAL A 452 18.57 7.10 1.44
N PRO A 453 19.90 6.99 1.20
CA PRO A 453 20.76 8.15 0.96
C PRO A 453 20.30 9.08 -0.18
N ALA A 454 19.94 8.54 -1.35
CA ALA A 454 19.50 9.36 -2.47
C ALA A 454 18.14 10.04 -2.19
N HIS A 455 17.24 9.34 -1.50
CA HIS A 455 15.94 9.90 -1.10
C HIS A 455 16.10 11.02 -0.06
N ILE A 456 16.98 10.85 0.92
CA ILE A 456 17.35 11.89 1.88
C ILE A 456 17.89 13.12 1.15
N ALA A 457 18.84 12.94 0.23
CA ALA A 457 19.40 14.04 -0.55
C ALA A 457 18.33 14.81 -1.36
N GLY A 458 17.42 14.09 -2.03
CA GLY A 458 16.32 14.71 -2.79
C GLY A 458 15.31 15.47 -1.90
N CYS A 459 15.04 14.95 -0.70
CA CYS A 459 14.19 15.61 0.28
C CYS A 459 14.85 16.87 0.85
N LEU A 460 16.14 16.82 1.16
CA LEU A 460 16.93 17.98 1.61
C LEU A 460 16.96 19.09 0.55
N GLU A 461 17.26 18.76 -0.71
CA GLU A 461 17.30 19.73 -1.81
C GLU A 461 15.92 20.40 -2.00
N THR A 462 14.84 19.61 -1.90
CA THR A 462 13.48 20.11 -2.04
C THR A 462 13.08 21.04 -0.88
N LEU A 463 13.49 20.71 0.34
CA LEU A 463 13.28 21.56 1.52
C LEU A 463 14.06 22.86 1.43
N GLU A 464 15.33 22.82 1.05
CA GLU A 464 16.14 24.03 0.88
C GLU A 464 15.58 24.95 -0.21
N ARG A 465 15.13 24.37 -1.33
CA ARG A 465 14.50 25.13 -2.41
C ARG A 465 13.24 25.85 -1.92
N ARG A 466 12.38 25.15 -1.18
CA ARG A 466 11.15 25.73 -0.62
C ARG A 466 11.43 26.75 0.48
N GLY A 467 12.44 26.51 1.33
CA GLY A 467 12.89 27.47 2.33
C GLY A 467 13.29 28.79 1.68
N ARG A 468 14.13 28.73 0.63
CA ARG A 468 14.53 29.91 -0.16
C ARG A 468 13.34 30.65 -0.77
N GLU A 469 12.33 29.94 -1.28
CA GLU A 469 11.12 30.54 -1.84
C GLU A 469 10.24 31.21 -0.78
N ARG A 470 10.12 30.63 0.42
CA ARG A 470 9.41 31.26 1.55
C ARG A 470 10.12 32.52 2.04
N THR A 471 11.44 32.48 2.22
CA THR A 471 12.24 33.65 2.62
C THR A 471 12.12 34.76 1.59
N MET A 472 12.18 34.43 0.29
CA MET A 472 11.93 35.38 -0.79
C MET A 472 10.53 35.99 -0.70
N GLY A 473 9.49 35.17 -0.48
CA GLY A 473 8.12 35.64 -0.29
C GLY A 473 7.95 36.57 0.91
N ALA A 474 8.59 36.25 2.04
CA ALA A 474 8.57 37.06 3.26
C ALA A 474 9.26 38.42 3.04
N LEU A 475 10.44 38.45 2.43
CA LEU A 475 11.15 39.68 2.08
C LEU A 475 10.33 40.56 1.12
N ILE A 476 9.62 39.96 0.16
CA ILE A 476 8.73 40.69 -0.75
C ILE A 476 7.53 41.29 0.00
N GLN A 477 6.98 40.59 0.99
CA GLN A 477 5.90 41.13 1.83
C GLN A 477 6.40 42.25 2.74
N GLU A 478 7.59 42.10 3.32
CA GLU A 478 8.22 43.11 4.16
C GLU A 478 8.61 44.36 3.35
N LEU A 479 9.06 44.18 2.11
CA LEU A 479 9.31 45.28 1.16
C LEU A 479 8.02 46.06 0.90
N LYS A 480 6.91 45.36 0.59
CA LYS A 480 5.60 46.00 0.38
C LYS A 480 5.10 46.74 1.62
N ALA A 481 5.38 46.23 2.82
CA ALA A 481 5.03 46.89 4.07
C ALA A 481 5.89 48.15 4.29
N ALA A 482 7.21 48.06 4.07
CA ALA A 482 8.13 49.20 4.16
C ALA A 482 7.81 50.29 3.14
N GLU A 483 7.39 49.93 1.92
CA GLU A 483 6.90 50.87 0.89
C GLU A 483 5.62 51.60 1.32
N ARG A 484 4.68 50.89 1.95
CA ARG A 484 3.44 51.50 2.49
C ARG A 484 3.71 52.44 3.65
N GLU A 485 4.69 52.12 4.49
CA GLU A 485 5.08 52.90 5.66
C GLU A 485 6.13 53.99 5.36
N ARG A 486 6.54 54.14 4.09
CA ARG A 486 7.55 55.12 3.61
C ARG A 486 8.90 55.04 4.33
N ARG A 487 9.34 53.83 4.71
CA ARG A 487 10.66 53.59 5.31
C ARG A 487 11.74 53.40 4.23
N GLU A 488 12.22 54.50 3.64
CA GLU A 488 13.13 54.47 2.47
C GLU A 488 14.42 53.66 2.68
N ALA A 489 15.02 53.73 3.87
CA ALA A 489 16.22 52.96 4.20
C ALA A 489 15.98 51.44 4.20
N ASP A 490 14.81 51.00 4.64
CA ASP A 490 14.42 49.58 4.65
C ASP A 490 14.08 49.07 3.26
N VAL A 491 13.44 49.90 2.43
CA VAL A 491 13.14 49.57 1.02
C VAL A 491 14.44 49.33 0.23
N HIS A 492 15.45 50.17 0.42
CA HIS A 492 16.72 50.01 -0.28
C HIS A 492 17.47 48.74 0.18
N ARG A 493 17.49 48.48 1.50
CA ARG A 493 18.08 47.28 2.10
C ARG A 493 17.40 45.99 1.63
N LEU A 494 16.07 45.93 1.66
CA LEU A 494 15.29 44.75 1.28
C LEU A 494 15.40 44.44 -0.22
N ASN A 495 15.43 45.47 -1.08
CA ASN A 495 15.68 45.28 -2.52
C ASN A 495 17.06 44.69 -2.81
N GLY A 496 18.11 45.13 -2.08
CA GLY A 496 19.45 44.56 -2.18
C GLY A 496 19.46 43.05 -1.85
N LEU A 497 18.84 42.66 -0.73
CA LEU A 497 18.74 41.28 -0.29
C LEU A 497 17.94 40.39 -1.26
N ILE A 498 16.84 40.91 -1.82
CA ILE A 498 16.03 40.19 -2.83
C ILE A 498 16.83 39.98 -4.11
N ASN A 499 17.60 40.97 -4.57
CA ASN A 499 18.42 40.86 -5.77
C ASN A 499 19.58 39.87 -5.59
N GLU A 500 20.29 39.90 -4.45
CA GLU A 500 21.32 38.90 -4.15
C GLU A 500 20.78 37.48 -4.17
N MET A 501 19.60 37.26 -3.58
CA MET A 501 18.94 35.95 -3.57
C MET A 501 18.48 35.50 -4.97
N ARG A 502 18.06 36.42 -5.84
CA ARG A 502 17.73 36.11 -7.25
C ARG A 502 18.97 35.75 -8.07
N ILE A 503 20.07 36.45 -7.88
CA ILE A 503 21.35 36.17 -8.55
C ILE A 503 21.87 34.79 -8.16
N ARG A 504 21.82 34.45 -6.85
CA ARG A 504 22.14 33.10 -6.36
C ARG A 504 21.23 32.01 -6.94
N LYS A 505 19.94 32.29 -7.19
CA LYS A 505 18.99 31.34 -7.81
C LYS A 505 19.26 31.12 -9.31
N ALA A 506 19.79 32.10 -10.02
CA ALA A 506 20.06 32.03 -11.46
C ALA A 506 21.39 31.35 -11.83
N GLY A 507 22.22 30.99 -10.84
CA GLY A 507 23.52 30.35 -11.10
C GLY A 507 24.57 31.26 -11.75
N VAL A 508 24.34 32.58 -11.78
CA VAL A 508 25.28 33.55 -12.37
C VAL A 508 26.19 34.08 -11.26
N MET A 509 27.48 33.74 -11.33
CA MET A 509 28.52 34.40 -10.54
C MET A 509 28.56 35.89 -10.89
N PRO A 510 28.62 36.82 -9.91
CA PRO A 510 28.69 38.23 -10.22
C PRO A 510 30.08 38.57 -10.78
N ALA A 511 30.18 38.70 -12.09
CA ALA A 511 31.29 39.40 -12.72
C ALA A 511 31.11 40.91 -12.46
N ALA A 512 32.02 41.46 -11.65
CA ALA A 512 32.42 42.86 -11.59
C ALA A 512 31.29 43.91 -11.65
N LEU A 513 30.80 44.31 -10.47
CA LEU A 513 30.31 45.67 -10.25
C LEU A 513 31.51 46.62 -10.21
N THR A 514 32.07 46.92 -11.38
CA THR A 514 32.87 48.13 -11.60
C THR A 514 31.98 49.21 -12.18
N SER A 515 31.71 50.22 -11.36
CA SER A 515 31.76 51.64 -11.74
C SER A 515 31.21 52.02 -13.13
N ALA A 516 30.01 52.60 -13.13
CA ALA A 516 29.69 53.69 -14.04
C ALA A 516 28.71 54.65 -13.37
N VAL A 517 29.28 55.62 -12.65
CA VAL A 517 28.73 56.97 -12.55
C VAL A 517 28.67 57.55 -13.96
N LYS A 518 27.51 58.09 -14.34
CA LYS A 518 27.22 59.14 -15.35
C LYS A 518 25.72 59.05 -15.68
N GLU A 519 24.90 60.07 -15.62
CA GLU A 519 24.98 61.49 -15.25
C GLU A 519 23.54 61.91 -14.90
#